data_AF-A0A1E4I8M2-F1
#
_entry.id   AF-A0A1E4I8M2-F1
#
_cell.length_a   1.000
_cell.length_b   1.000
_cell.length_c   1.000
_cell.angle_alpha   90.00
_cell.angle_beta   90.00
_cell.angle_gamma   90.00
#
_symmetry.space_group_name_H-M   'P 1'
#
loop_
_entity.id
_entity.type
_entity.pdbx_description
1 polymer ?
#
loop_
_entity_poly.entity_id
_entity_poly.type
_entity_poly.pdbx_seq_one_letter_code
_entity_poly.pdbx_strand_id
1 'polypeptide(L)'
;MTSQVDGQDHEITDEDLVPGLAVGRYRAVCGAWVSPASLTAPPGRPCVACATELAPAPTLATAEQHSRSVRRAVAVWLRTCSTTVHGPTRRGAPSWT
;
A
#
# COMPACT_ATOMS: atom_id res chain seq x y z
N MET A 1 -0.22 -18.26 0.97
CA MET A 1 -1.21 -19.26 1.43
C MET A 1 -2.53 -18.60 1.79
N THR A 2 -3.62 -18.97 1.10
CA THR A 2 -4.95 -18.38 1.33
C THR A 2 -5.58 -18.93 2.60
N SER A 3 -6.07 -18.02 3.45
CA SER A 3 -6.76 -18.34 4.70
C SER A 3 -8.26 -18.52 4.48
N GLN A 4 -8.83 -19.57 5.06
CA GLN A 4 -10.28 -19.79 5.07
C GLN A 4 -11.04 -18.69 5.85
N VAL A 5 -10.38 -18.04 6.80
CA VAL A 5 -11.03 -17.13 7.76
C VAL A 5 -11.26 -15.75 7.15
N ASP A 6 -10.26 -15.18 6.47
CA ASP A 6 -10.32 -13.82 5.94
C ASP A 6 -10.24 -13.75 4.40
N GLY A 7 -10.05 -14.90 3.73
CA GLY A 7 -9.94 -14.98 2.28
C GLY A 7 -8.71 -14.27 1.71
N GLN A 8 -7.70 -13.99 2.54
CA GLN A 8 -6.46 -13.34 2.12
C GLN A 8 -5.34 -14.35 1.96
N ASP A 9 -4.46 -14.09 1.01
CA ASP A 9 -3.26 -14.86 0.76
C ASP A 9 -2.10 -14.30 1.59
N HIS A 10 -1.71 -15.07 2.61
CA HIS A 10 -0.67 -14.72 3.57
C HIS A 10 0.62 -15.45 3.27
N GLU A 11 1.77 -14.78 3.42
CA GLU A 11 3.06 -15.44 3.28
C GLU A 11 3.42 -16.22 4.54
N ILE A 12 3.94 -17.44 4.36
CA ILE A 12 4.48 -18.30 5.41
C ILE A 12 5.95 -18.52 5.07
N THR A 13 6.87 -18.32 6.02
CA THR A 13 8.30 -18.61 5.77
C THR A 13 8.57 -20.11 5.81
N ASP A 14 9.70 -20.54 5.26
CA ASP A 14 10.09 -21.96 5.28
C ASP A 14 10.21 -22.50 6.72
N GLU A 15 10.68 -21.67 7.66
CA GLU A 15 10.81 -22.01 9.07
C GLU A 15 9.45 -22.26 9.74
N ASP A 16 8.42 -21.51 9.36
CA ASP A 16 7.06 -21.63 9.90
C ASP A 16 6.19 -22.63 9.13
N LEU A 17 6.62 -23.06 7.94
CA LEU A 17 5.90 -24.03 7.11
C LEU A 17 5.94 -25.44 7.72
N VAL A 18 7.12 -25.93 8.07
CA VAL A 18 7.31 -27.31 8.60
C VAL A 18 6.58 -27.54 9.93
N PRO A 19 6.67 -26.65 10.93
CA PRO A 19 5.90 -26.79 12.17
C PRO A 19 4.38 -26.78 11.92
N GLY A 20 3.93 -25.97 10.96
CA GLY A 20 2.51 -25.84 10.65
C GLY A 20 1.87 -27.10 10.06
N LEU A 21 2.65 -27.94 9.37
CA LEU A 21 2.17 -29.23 8.83
C LEU A 21 1.65 -30.17 9.92
N ALA A 22 2.30 -30.20 11.09
CA ALA A 22 1.91 -31.08 12.18
C ALA A 22 0.57 -30.67 12.83
N VAL A 23 0.24 -29.38 12.80
CA VAL A 23 -0.93 -28.80 13.49
C VAL A 23 -2.05 -28.42 12.51
N GLY A 24 -1.75 -28.33 11.21
CA GLY A 24 -2.69 -27.87 10.18
C GLY A 24 -2.95 -26.36 10.22
N ARG A 25 -2.10 -25.59 10.92
CA ARG A 25 -2.18 -24.12 11.05
C ARG A 25 -0.80 -23.53 10.95
N TYR A 26 -0.69 -22.42 10.24
CA TYR A 26 0.58 -21.81 9.86
C TYR A 26 0.68 -20.41 10.42
N ARG A 27 1.87 -20.02 10.87
CA ARG A 27 2.12 -18.65 11.29
C ARG A 27 2.58 -17.85 10.08
N ALA A 28 1.86 -16.79 9.75
CA ALA A 28 2.22 -15.90 8.65
C ALA A 28 3.26 -14.87 9.08
N VAL A 29 3.96 -14.30 8.09
CA VAL A 29 4.91 -13.19 8.27
C VAL A 29 4.27 -12.01 8.99
N CYS A 30 2.99 -11.70 8.69
CA CYS A 30 2.24 -10.65 9.38
C CYS A 30 1.86 -10.99 10.85
N GLY A 31 2.24 -12.18 11.34
CA GLY A 31 1.95 -12.68 12.68
C GLY A 31 0.60 -13.40 12.84
N ALA A 32 -0.26 -13.40 11.81
CA ALA A 32 -1.55 -14.07 11.86
C ALA A 32 -1.43 -15.60 11.81
N TRP A 33 -2.35 -16.31 12.47
CA TRP A 33 -2.51 -17.76 12.29
C TRP A 33 -3.43 -18.07 11.12
N VAL A 34 -2.91 -18.78 10.14
CA VAL A 34 -3.58 -19.14 8.89
C VAL A 34 -4.09 -20.56 8.99
N SER A 35 -5.40 -20.71 8.80
CA SER A 35 -6.03 -22.01 8.52
C SER A 35 -6.23 -22.08 7.00
N PRO A 36 -5.53 -22.98 6.28
CA PRO A 36 -5.56 -22.99 4.82
C PRO A 36 -6.97 -23.17 4.27
N ALA A 37 -7.32 -22.40 3.26
CA ALA A 37 -8.55 -22.63 2.49
C ALA A 37 -8.45 -23.95 1.70
N SER A 38 -9.61 -24.50 1.32
CA SER A 38 -9.68 -25.62 0.38
C SER A 38 -8.92 -25.28 -0.92
N LEU A 39 -8.26 -26.26 -1.52
CA LEU A 39 -7.63 -26.11 -2.84
C LEU A 39 -8.64 -25.83 -3.96
N THR A 40 -9.93 -26.09 -3.72
CA THR A 40 -11.03 -25.77 -4.64
C THR A 40 -11.61 -24.37 -4.43
N ALA A 41 -11.20 -23.67 -3.37
CA ALA A 41 -11.63 -22.30 -3.14
C ALA A 41 -10.93 -21.35 -4.14
N PRO A 42 -11.55 -20.22 -4.50
CA PRO A 42 -10.87 -19.19 -5.27
C PRO A 42 -9.60 -18.70 -4.56
N PRO A 43 -8.56 -18.27 -5.31
CA PRO A 43 -7.36 -17.70 -4.71
C PRO A 43 -7.69 -16.43 -3.93
N GLY A 44 -7.08 -16.28 -2.75
CA GLY A 44 -7.23 -15.09 -1.92
C GLY A 44 -6.51 -13.88 -2.52
N ARG A 45 -6.93 -12.68 -2.12
CA ARG A 45 -6.17 -11.45 -2.41
C ARG A 45 -4.91 -11.40 -1.55
N PRO A 46 -3.78 -10.87 -2.03
CA PRO A 46 -2.57 -10.74 -1.21
C PRO A 46 -2.83 -9.94 0.08
N CYS A 47 -2.33 -10.45 1.21
CA CYS A 47 -2.33 -9.72 2.46
C CYS A 47 -1.34 -8.54 2.35
N VAL A 48 -1.84 -7.32 2.53
CA VAL A 48 -1.02 -6.09 2.42
C VAL A 48 0.13 -6.09 3.42
N ALA A 49 -0.08 -6.59 4.65
CA ALA A 49 0.96 -6.66 5.66
C ALA A 49 2.09 -7.62 5.24
N CYS A 50 1.74 -8.85 4.82
CA CYS A 50 2.73 -9.80 4.32
C CYS A 50 3.50 -9.24 3.11
N ALA A 51 2.78 -8.65 2.14
CA ALA A 51 3.40 -8.05 0.97
C ALA A 51 4.34 -6.88 1.31
N THR A 52 4.05 -6.14 2.38
CA THR A 52 4.90 -5.02 2.84
C THR A 52 6.19 -5.53 3.48
N GLU A 53 6.11 -6.55 4.33
CA GLU A 53 7.28 -7.13 5.00
C GLU A 53 8.25 -7.81 4.01
N LEU A 54 7.72 -8.36 2.92
CA LEU A 54 8.51 -9.00 1.87
C LEU A 54 8.95 -8.05 0.76
N ALA A 55 8.48 -6.79 0.80
CA ALA A 55 8.89 -5.82 -0.18
C ALA A 55 10.42 -5.65 -0.07
N PRO A 56 11.16 -5.82 -1.17
CA PRO A 56 12.60 -5.66 -1.13
C PRO A 56 12.93 -4.24 -0.67
N ALA A 57 13.95 -4.13 0.20
CA ALA A 57 14.44 -2.83 0.61
C ALA A 57 14.77 -2.00 -0.64
N PRO A 58 14.31 -0.74 -0.72
CA PRO A 58 14.61 0.09 -1.87
C PRO A 58 16.13 0.29 -1.93
N THR A 59 16.71 0.06 -3.10
CA THR A 59 18.10 0.44 -3.35
C THR A 59 18.25 1.95 -3.23
N LEU A 60 19.44 2.46 -2.88
CA LEU A 60 19.67 3.91 -2.77
C LEU A 60 19.23 4.67 -4.04
N ALA A 61 19.50 4.09 -5.23
CA ALA A 61 19.08 4.65 -6.51
C ALA A 61 17.55 4.75 -6.65
N THR A 62 16.80 3.71 -6.27
CA THR A 62 15.34 3.70 -6.34
C THR A 62 14.70 4.59 -5.28
N ALA A 63 15.27 4.65 -4.07
CA ALA A 63 14.84 5.55 -3.00
C ALA A 63 15.00 7.02 -3.39
N GLU A 64 16.14 7.38 -3.99
CA GLU A 64 16.37 8.73 -4.52
C GLU A 64 15.40 9.07 -5.65
N GLN A 65 15.20 8.14 -6.60
CA GLN A 65 14.27 8.32 -7.71
C GLN A 65 12.84 8.52 -7.21
N HIS A 66 12.38 7.70 -6.26
CA HIS A 66 11.07 7.86 -5.62
C HIS A 66 10.95 9.23 -4.95
N SER A 67 11.96 9.63 -4.18
CA SER A 67 12.00 10.95 -3.52
C SER A 67 11.98 12.11 -4.52
N ARG A 68 12.64 11.99 -5.67
CA ARG A 68 12.61 12.99 -6.76
C ARG A 68 11.23 13.02 -7.42
N SER A 69 10.61 11.88 -7.66
CA SER A 69 9.26 11.78 -8.24
C SER A 69 8.20 12.39 -7.33
N VAL A 70 8.24 12.08 -6.02
CA VAL A 70 7.33 12.68 -5.02
C VAL A 70 7.50 14.20 -4.98
N ARG A 71 8.74 14.72 -4.91
CA ARG A 71 9.00 16.16 -4.95
C ARG A 71 8.47 16.83 -6.21
N ARG A 72 8.63 16.19 -7.38
CA ARG A 72 8.08 16.70 -8.65
C ARG A 72 6.55 16.72 -8.64
N ALA A 73 5.92 15.65 -8.16
CA ALA A 73 4.46 15.56 -8.08
C ALA A 73 3.88 16.65 -7.17
N VAL A 74 4.47 16.85 -5.98
CA VAL A 74 4.08 17.92 -5.05
C VAL A 74 4.29 19.30 -5.67
N ALA A 75 5.43 19.55 -6.32
CA ALA A 75 5.69 20.84 -6.96
C ALA A 75 4.72 21.13 -8.11
N VAL A 76 4.32 20.12 -8.88
CA VAL A 76 3.27 20.25 -9.91
C VAL A 76 1.95 20.61 -9.24
N TRP A 77 1.52 19.84 -8.24
CA TRP A 77 0.28 20.09 -7.52
C TRP A 77 0.22 21.50 -6.92
N LEU A 78 1.29 21.96 -6.28
CA LEU A 78 1.39 23.32 -5.74
C LEU A 78 1.22 24.38 -6.83
N ARG A 79 1.82 24.21 -8.01
CA ARG A 79 1.64 25.13 -9.15
C ARG A 79 0.19 25.15 -9.64
N THR A 80 -0.44 23.99 -9.76
CA THR A 80 -1.82 23.87 -10.23
C THR A 80 -2.82 24.45 -9.22
N CYS A 81 -2.58 24.27 -7.91
CA CYS A 81 -3.43 24.88 -6.88
C CYS A 81 -3.23 26.39 -6.76
N SER A 82 -2.01 26.90 -6.93
CA SER A 82 -1.74 28.34 -6.85
C SER A 82 -2.35 29.13 -8.01
N THR A 83 -2.47 28.54 -9.21
CA THR A 83 -3.22 29.14 -10.32
C THR A 83 -4.73 29.22 -10.07
N THR A 84 -5.29 28.29 -9.28
CA THR A 84 -6.73 28.27 -8.97
C THR A 84 -7.11 29.25 -7.85
N VAL A 85 -6.18 29.53 -6.92
CA VAL A 85 -6.44 30.47 -5.80
C VAL A 85 -6.34 31.94 -6.23
N HIS A 86 -5.63 32.26 -7.32
CA HIS A 86 -5.58 33.62 -7.87
C HIS A 86 -6.72 33.85 -8.89
N GLY A 87 -7.97 33.77 -8.43
CA GLY A 87 -9.11 34.21 -9.23
C GLY A 87 -8.96 35.69 -9.66
N PRO A 88 -9.47 36.09 -10.83
CA PRO A 88 -9.30 37.46 -11.33
C PRO A 88 -9.95 38.44 -10.35
N THR A 89 -9.12 39.27 -9.73
CA THR A 89 -9.57 40.37 -8.87
C THR A 89 -10.32 41.40 -9.72
N ARG A 90 -11.65 41.26 -9.81
CA ARG A 90 -12.51 42.35 -10.29
C ARG A 90 -12.46 43.48 -9.25
N ARG A 91 -11.61 44.48 -9.49
CA ARG A 91 -11.72 45.79 -8.82
C ARG A 91 -12.92 46.52 -9.40
N GLY A 92 -14.09 46.39 -8.78
CA GLY A 92 -15.18 47.35 -8.93
C GLY A 92 -15.00 48.44 -7.87
N ALA A 93 -14.74 49.68 -8.29
CA ALA A 93 -14.77 50.84 -7.42
C ALA A 93 -16.24 51.26 -7.17
N PRO A 94 -16.67 51.56 -5.93
CA PRO A 94 -17.99 52.11 -5.69
C PRO A 94 -17.99 53.63 -5.98
N SER A 95 -18.78 54.05 -6.96
CA SER A 95 -19.17 55.45 -7.14
C SER A 95 -20.35 55.76 -6.22
N TRP A 96 -20.19 56.71 -5.30
CA TRP A 96 -21.27 57.23 -4.47
C TRP A 96 -21.91 58.43 -5.18
N THR A 97 -23.23 58.39 -5.35
CA THR A 97 -24.13 59.51 -5.65
C THR A 97 -25.29 59.44 -4.68
#